data_AF-A0A1V4W2Q6-F1
#
_entry.id   AF-A0A1V4W2Q6-F1
#
_cell.length_a   1.000
_cell.length_b   1.000
_cell.length_c   1.000
_cell.angle_alpha   90.00
_cell.angle_beta   90.00
_cell.angle_gamma   90.00
#
_symmetry.space_group_name_H-M   'P 1'
#
loop_
_entity.id
_entity.type
_entity.pdbx_description
1 polymer ?
#
loop_
_entity_poly.entity_id
_entity_poly.type
_entity_poly.pdbx_seq_one_letter_code
_entity_poly.pdbx_strand_id
1 'polypeptide(L)'
;MEDYRDSLILILAGYQDEMDWFVETNPGLRSRFPIHISFPDYSNRELLAIADLMLQQRQYVLSGGARDELRFFIEKEHKLHEHSGNARMVRNLIERAIRRQAVRLMKKNCELSRVDLMSIVREDLGGN
;
A
#
# COMPACT_ATOMS: atom_id res chain seq x y z
N MET A 1 24.71 17.07 -18.13
CA MET A 1 23.72 16.10 -18.67
C MET A 1 24.01 15.81 -20.13
N GLU A 2 24.08 16.83 -21.00
CA GLU A 2 24.43 16.64 -22.42
C GLU A 2 25.81 15.98 -22.63
N ASP A 3 26.81 16.34 -21.80
CA ASP A 3 28.16 15.77 -21.91
C ASP A 3 28.23 14.25 -21.62
N TYR A 4 27.19 13.67 -21.02
CA TYR A 4 27.13 12.25 -20.63
C TYR A 4 25.90 11.52 -21.19
N ARG A 5 25.30 12.05 -22.27
CA ARG A 5 24.05 11.54 -22.86
C ARG A 5 24.06 10.05 -23.22
N ASP A 6 25.23 9.48 -23.53
CA ASP A 6 25.38 8.08 -23.94
C ASP A 6 25.80 7.15 -22.79
N SER A 7 26.02 7.69 -21.58
CA SER A 7 26.51 6.92 -20.41
C SER A 7 25.71 7.14 -19.12
N LEU A 8 24.69 8.01 -19.13
CA LEU A 8 23.88 8.32 -17.95
C LEU A 8 22.38 8.29 -18.27
N ILE A 9 21.63 7.52 -17.47
CA ILE A 9 20.16 7.59 -17.43
C ILE A 9 19.76 8.31 -16.14
N LEU A 10 18.94 9.36 -16.26
CA LEU A 10 18.38 10.10 -15.13
C LEU A 10 16.87 9.89 -15.08
N ILE A 11 16.37 9.42 -13.94
CA ILE A 11 14.94 9.25 -13.67
C ILE A 11 14.56 10.19 -12.54
N LEU A 12 13.59 11.08 -12.81
CA LEU A 12 12.97 11.93 -11.80
C LEU A 12 11.64 11.30 -11.38
N ALA A 13 11.33 11.37 -10.09
CA ALA A 13 10.09 10.86 -9.53
C ALA A 13 9.63 11.77 -8.40
N GLY A 14 8.34 12.10 -8.39
CA GLY A 14 7.71 13.00 -7.42
C GLY A 14 6.20 13.04 -7.64
N TYR A 15 5.49 13.83 -6.86
CA TYR A 15 4.06 14.07 -7.10
C TYR A 15 3.87 14.88 -8.38
N GLN A 16 2.77 14.64 -9.09
CA GLN A 16 2.53 15.20 -10.43
C GLN A 16 2.67 16.73 -10.43
N ASP A 17 1.97 17.42 -9.52
CA ASP A 17 1.98 18.88 -9.44
C ASP A 17 3.37 19.45 -9.11
N GLU A 18 4.12 18.78 -8.23
CA GLU A 18 5.48 19.18 -7.87
C GLU A 18 6.45 18.98 -9.05
N MET A 19 6.27 17.90 -9.81
CA MET A 19 7.07 17.60 -11.00
C MET A 19 6.75 18.55 -12.14
N ASP A 20 5.49 18.90 -12.33
CA ASP A 20 5.06 19.88 -13.32
C ASP A 20 5.65 21.25 -12.99
N TRP A 21 5.53 21.69 -11.72
CA TRP A 21 6.19 22.92 -11.25
C TRP A 21 7.71 22.87 -11.46
N PHE A 22 8.37 21.77 -11.08
CA PHE A 22 9.81 21.60 -11.25
C PHE A 22 10.23 21.73 -12.71
N VAL A 23 9.53 21.09 -13.65
CA VAL A 23 9.84 21.15 -15.09
C VAL A 23 9.60 22.56 -15.65
N GLU A 24 8.65 23.31 -15.10
CA GLU A 24 8.37 24.69 -15.52
C GLU A 24 9.41 25.70 -15.02
N THR A 25 10.16 25.41 -13.95
CA THR A 25 11.20 26.33 -13.43
C THR A 25 12.29 26.65 -14.46
N ASN A 26 12.53 25.77 -15.43
CA ASN A 26 13.50 26.00 -16.50
C ASN A 26 12.97 25.38 -17.81
N PRO A 27 12.68 26.19 -18.85
CA PRO A 27 12.18 25.71 -20.14
C PRO A 27 13.05 24.61 -20.78
N GLY A 28 14.36 24.62 -20.50
CA GLY A 28 15.30 23.61 -20.98
C GLY A 28 15.18 22.24 -20.31
N LEU A 29 14.47 22.11 -19.18
CA LEU A 29 14.22 20.81 -18.55
C LEU A 29 13.17 20.02 -19.32
N ARG A 30 12.10 20.67 -19.80
CA ARG A 30 11.02 19.98 -20.54
C ARG A 30 11.54 19.24 -21.78
N SER A 31 12.50 19.80 -22.51
CA SER A 31 13.11 19.13 -23.66
C SER A 31 14.08 18.00 -23.28
N ARG A 32 14.64 18.02 -22.06
CA ARG A 32 15.60 17.01 -21.55
C ARG A 32 14.92 15.80 -20.92
N PHE A 33 13.63 15.90 -20.58
CA PHE A 33 12.81 14.80 -20.06
C PHE A 33 11.62 14.51 -21.00
N PRO A 34 11.84 13.96 -22.21
CA PRO A 34 10.78 13.74 -23.18
C PRO A 34 9.82 12.58 -22.81
N ILE A 35 10.22 11.70 -21.88
CA ILE A 35 9.43 10.57 -21.43
C ILE A 35 8.79 10.92 -20.10
N HIS A 36 7.46 11.00 -20.10
CA HIS A 36 6.65 11.19 -18.91
C HIS A 36 5.79 9.94 -18.68
N ILE A 37 5.87 9.38 -17.48
CA ILE A 37 5.07 8.23 -17.06
C ILE A 37 4.33 8.64 -15.80
N SER A 38 3.00 8.70 -15.87
CA SER A 38 2.14 8.98 -14.73
C SER A 38 1.68 7.67 -14.08
N PHE A 39 1.73 7.61 -12.76
CA PHE A 39 1.27 6.48 -11.96
C PHE A 39 -0.01 6.90 -11.22
N PRO A 40 -1.20 6.55 -11.73
CA PRO A 40 -2.43 6.88 -11.03
C PRO A 40 -2.56 6.07 -9.74
N ASP A 41 -3.34 6.62 -8.81
CA ASP A 41 -3.71 5.92 -7.59
C ASP A 41 -4.52 4.66 -7.89
N TYR A 42 -4.38 3.65 -7.03
CA TYR A 42 -5.14 2.42 -7.15
C TYR A 42 -6.58 2.62 -6.73
N SER A 43 -7.52 2.02 -7.47
CA SER A 43 -8.90 1.89 -7.04
C SER A 43 -9.02 1.04 -5.77
N ASN A 44 -10.14 1.18 -5.03
CA ASN A 44 -10.42 0.34 -3.86
C ASN A 44 -10.35 -1.17 -4.17
N ARG A 45 -10.75 -1.57 -5.38
CA ARG A 45 -10.68 -2.96 -5.85
C ARG A 45 -9.23 -3.43 -6.01
N GLU A 46 -8.38 -2.60 -6.57
CA GLU A 46 -6.95 -2.91 -6.73
C GLU A 46 -6.24 -2.92 -5.37
N LEU A 47 -6.57 -1.99 -4.47
CA LEU A 47 -6.05 -2.00 -3.09
C LEU A 47 -6.42 -3.28 -2.34
N LEU A 48 -7.65 -3.78 -2.51
CA LEU A 48 -8.06 -5.08 -1.98
C LEU A 48 -7.27 -6.25 -2.60
N ALA A 49 -7.03 -6.22 -3.92
CA ALA A 49 -6.22 -7.25 -4.59
C ALA A 49 -4.76 -7.24 -4.10
N ILE A 50 -4.20 -6.05 -3.83
CA ILE A 50 -2.88 -5.90 -3.22
C ILE A 50 -2.87 -6.49 -1.81
N ALA A 51 -3.92 -6.26 -1.02
CA ALA A 51 -4.04 -6.84 0.31
C ALA A 51 -4.09 -8.37 0.25
N ASP A 52 -4.89 -8.93 -0.66
CA ASP A 52 -5.01 -10.37 -0.90
C ASP A 52 -3.63 -10.97 -1.28
N LEU A 53 -2.89 -10.30 -2.17
CA LEU A 53 -1.54 -10.72 -2.55
C LEU A 53 -0.56 -10.72 -1.36
N MET A 54 -0.56 -9.67 -0.54
CA MET A 54 0.32 -9.56 0.62
C MET A 54 0.02 -10.62 1.68
N LEU A 55 -1.26 -10.91 1.92
CA LEU A 55 -1.71 -11.96 2.82
C LEU A 55 -1.28 -13.34 2.33
N GLN A 56 -1.50 -13.62 1.03
CA GLN A 56 -1.10 -14.88 0.41
C GLN A 56 0.41 -15.11 0.49
N GLN A 57 1.23 -14.11 0.18
CA GLN A 57 2.70 -14.19 0.27
C GLN A 57 3.18 -14.51 1.69
N ARG A 58 2.46 -14.04 2.70
CA ARG A 58 2.75 -14.29 4.12
C ARG A 58 1.98 -15.49 4.69
N GLN A 59 1.24 -16.21 3.86
CA GLN A 59 0.44 -17.38 4.23
C GLN A 59 -0.65 -17.10 5.29
N TYR A 60 -1.21 -15.89 5.31
CA TYR A 60 -2.37 -15.55 6.11
C TYR A 60 -3.67 -15.69 5.32
N VAL A 61 -4.74 -16.05 6.02
CA VAL A 61 -6.10 -16.11 5.50
C VAL A 61 -7.03 -15.22 6.32
N LEU A 62 -7.95 -14.55 5.63
CA LEU A 62 -9.00 -13.77 6.29
C LEU A 62 -10.15 -14.70 6.69
N SER A 63 -10.65 -14.56 7.91
CA SER A 63 -11.75 -15.35 8.46
C SER A 63 -12.66 -14.49 9.34
N GLY A 64 -13.81 -15.01 9.77
CA GLY A 64 -14.67 -14.35 10.76
C GLY A 64 -15.09 -12.92 10.39
N GLY A 65 -15.41 -12.65 9.12
CA GLY A 65 -15.82 -11.32 8.65
C GLY A 65 -14.67 -10.32 8.42
N ALA A 66 -13.41 -10.75 8.56
CA ALA A 66 -12.24 -9.89 8.34
C ALA A 66 -12.19 -9.25 6.94
N ARG A 67 -12.69 -9.95 5.90
CA ARG A 67 -12.70 -9.41 4.53
C ARG A 67 -13.59 -8.17 4.40
N ASP A 68 -14.73 -8.16 5.05
CA ASP A 68 -15.66 -7.03 5.01
C ASP A 68 -15.11 -5.84 5.79
N GLU A 69 -14.49 -6.11 6.94
CA GLU A 69 -13.80 -5.09 7.75
C GLU A 69 -12.63 -4.46 6.99
N LEU A 70 -11.80 -5.27 6.32
CA LEU A 70 -10.69 -4.79 5.49
C LEU A 70 -11.18 -3.87 4.37
N ARG A 71 -12.25 -4.27 3.67
CA ARG A 71 -12.87 -3.46 2.63
C ARG A 71 -13.36 -2.12 3.18
N PHE A 72 -14.07 -2.14 4.30
CA PHE A 72 -14.56 -0.93 4.96
C PHE A 72 -13.42 0.03 5.33
N PHE A 73 -12.32 -0.49 5.89
CA PHE A 73 -11.15 0.34 6.21
C PHE A 73 -10.52 0.95 4.98
N ILE A 74 -10.29 0.16 3.92
CA ILE A 74 -9.70 0.67 2.68
C ILE A 74 -10.58 1.78 2.08
N GLU A 75 -11.89 1.56 1.99
CA GLU A 75 -12.83 2.56 1.46
C GLU A 75 -12.88 3.84 2.30
N LYS A 76 -12.77 3.71 3.63
CA LYS A 76 -12.76 4.85 4.55
C LYS A 76 -11.47 5.66 4.43
N GLU A 77 -10.32 5.01 4.49
CA GLU A 77 -9.01 5.68 4.43
C GLU A 77 -8.76 6.33 3.07
N HIS A 78 -9.19 5.67 1.98
CA HIS A 78 -9.06 6.20 0.62
C HIS A 78 -9.87 7.50 0.42
N LYS A 79 -10.98 7.69 1.17
CA LYS A 79 -11.79 8.92 1.11
C LYS A 79 -11.22 10.08 1.93
N LEU A 80 -10.40 9.80 2.94
CA LEU A 80 -9.93 10.80 3.91
C LEU A 80 -8.63 11.49 3.49
N HIS A 81 -7.86 10.90 2.59
CA HIS A 81 -6.54 11.37 2.23
C HIS A 81 -6.38 11.46 0.71
N GLU A 82 -6.21 12.67 0.18
CA GLU A 82 -6.01 12.95 -1.26
C GLU A 82 -4.76 12.27 -1.85
N HIS A 83 -3.85 11.77 -1.01
CA HIS A 83 -2.76 10.86 -1.39
C HIS A 83 -2.63 9.77 -0.33
N SER A 84 -3.64 8.91 -0.20
CA SER A 84 -3.85 7.92 0.87
C SER A 84 -2.74 6.87 1.07
N GLY A 85 -1.55 7.05 0.51
CA GLY A 85 -0.42 6.14 0.63
C GLY A 85 -0.57 4.87 -0.20
N ASN A 86 -1.69 4.67 -0.90
CA ASN A 86 -1.93 3.54 -1.82
C ASN A 86 -1.54 2.19 -1.18
N ALA A 87 -0.74 1.39 -1.89
CA ALA A 87 -0.22 0.11 -1.42
C ALA A 87 0.56 0.20 -0.10
N ARG A 88 1.15 1.35 0.25
CA ARG A 88 1.83 1.56 1.55
C ARG A 88 0.81 1.57 2.69
N MET A 89 -0.35 2.20 2.51
CA MET A 89 -1.43 2.17 3.50
C MET A 89 -1.94 0.75 3.72
N VAL A 90 -2.18 0.00 2.63
CA VAL A 90 -2.59 -1.41 2.69
C VAL A 90 -1.55 -2.24 3.44
N ARG A 91 -0.27 -2.08 3.12
CA ARG A 91 0.83 -2.77 3.83
C ARG A 91 0.80 -2.49 5.33
N ASN A 92 0.70 -1.22 5.71
CA ASN A 92 0.66 -0.82 7.12
C ASN A 92 -0.54 -1.42 7.86
N LEU A 93 -1.70 -1.48 7.20
CA LEU A 93 -2.90 -2.09 7.75
C LEU A 93 -2.71 -3.59 7.99
N ILE A 94 -2.19 -4.33 7.00
CA ILE A 94 -1.92 -5.77 7.13
C ILE A 94 -0.88 -6.05 8.22
N GLU A 95 0.21 -5.27 8.28
CA GLU A 95 1.22 -5.44 9.32
C GLU A 95 0.68 -5.18 10.72
N ARG A 96 -0.18 -4.17 10.87
CA ARG A 96 -0.89 -3.91 12.13
C ARG A 96 -1.82 -5.06 12.50
N ALA A 97 -2.56 -5.61 11.53
CA ALA A 97 -3.44 -6.74 11.75
C ALA A 97 -2.68 -7.99 12.21
N ILE A 98 -1.54 -8.29 11.59
CA ILE A 98 -0.67 -9.40 12.01
C ILE A 98 -0.16 -9.22 13.44
N ARG A 99 0.25 -7.99 13.82
CA ARG A 99 0.66 -7.71 15.21
C ARG A 99 -0.49 -7.90 16.21
N ARG A 100 -1.69 -7.44 15.88
CA ARG A 100 -2.89 -7.61 16.73
C ARG A 100 -3.26 -9.09 16.86
N GLN A 101 -3.21 -9.84 15.78
CA GLN A 101 -3.41 -11.29 15.78
C GLN A 101 -2.44 -12.00 16.71
N ALA A 102 -1.15 -11.67 16.65
CA ALA A 102 -0.16 -12.25 17.54
C ALA A 102 -0.48 -11.99 19.03
N VAL A 103 -0.83 -10.74 19.38
CA VAL A 103 -1.23 -10.37 20.76
C VAL A 103 -2.50 -11.10 21.19
N ARG A 104 -3.49 -11.25 20.30
CA ARG A 104 -4.73 -11.98 20.56
C ARG A 104 -4.44 -13.46 20.86
N LEU A 105 -3.61 -14.11 20.04
CA LEU A 105 -3.25 -15.51 20.22
C LEU A 105 -2.46 -15.76 21.50
N MET A 106 -1.56 -14.85 21.88
CA MET A 106 -0.81 -14.95 23.16
C MET A 106 -1.72 -14.93 24.39
N LYS A 107 -2.89 -14.31 24.31
CA LYS A 107 -3.88 -14.26 25.41
C LYS A 107 -4.75 -15.52 25.48
N LYS A 108 -4.67 -16.42 24.49
CA LYS A 108 -5.47 -17.63 24.43
C LYS A 108 -4.80 -18.71 25.29
N ASN A 109 -5.45 -19.13 26.37
CA ASN A 109 -4.94 -20.18 27.28
C ASN A 109 -5.23 -21.61 26.76
N CYS A 110 -5.10 -21.84 25.45
CA CYS A 110 -5.34 -23.16 24.85
C CYS A 110 -4.28 -23.49 23.82
N GLU A 111 -4.20 -24.76 23.44
CA GLU A 111 -3.37 -25.17 22.30
C GLU A 111 -3.83 -24.45 21.03
N LEU A 112 -2.84 -23.94 20.28
CA LEU A 112 -3.07 -23.22 19.03
C LEU A 112 -2.89 -24.17 17.85
N SER A 113 -3.89 -24.23 16.99
CA SER A 113 -3.78 -24.97 15.73
C SER A 113 -3.03 -24.15 14.67
N ARG A 114 -2.55 -24.82 13.62
CA ARG A 114 -2.03 -24.14 12.42
C ARG A 114 -3.04 -23.15 11.84
N VAL A 115 -4.33 -23.49 11.87
CA VAL A 115 -5.40 -22.63 11.36
C VAL A 115 -5.50 -21.34 12.18
N ASP A 116 -5.39 -21.42 13.51
CA ASP A 116 -5.37 -20.23 14.37
C ASP A 116 -4.20 -19.29 14.03
N LEU A 117 -3.01 -19.87 13.83
CA LEU A 117 -1.79 -19.12 13.51
C LEU A 117 -1.86 -18.39 12.16
N MET A 118 -2.58 -18.97 11.20
CA MET A 118 -2.74 -18.43 9.84
C MET A 118 -3.95 -17.51 9.69
N SER A 119 -4.88 -17.48 10.65
CA SER A 119 -6.16 -16.79 10.49
C SER A 119 -6.14 -15.38 11.10
N ILE A 120 -6.36 -14.37 10.26
CA ILE A 120 -6.68 -13.01 10.66
C ILE A 120 -8.20 -12.88 10.72
N VAL A 121 -8.73 -12.43 11.85
CA VAL A 121 -10.16 -12.22 12.07
C VAL A 121 -10.49 -10.73 12.14
N ARG A 122 -11.80 -10.41 12.16
CA ARG A 122 -12.29 -9.03 12.18
C ARG A 122 -11.67 -8.16 13.28
N GLU A 123 -11.55 -8.69 14.48
CA GLU A 123 -10.96 -8.01 15.65
C GLU A 123 -9.47 -7.65 15.48
N ASP A 124 -8.75 -8.32 14.57
CA ASP A 124 -7.35 -8.00 14.27
C ASP A 124 -7.24 -6.77 13.35
N LEU A 125 -8.26 -6.50 12.53
CA LEU A 125 -8.31 -5.35 11.62
C LEU A 125 -8.92 -4.11 12.29
N GLY A 126 -9.89 -4.32 13.18
CA GLY A 126 -10.57 -3.28 13.94
C GLY A 126 -9.76 -2.71 15.11
N GLY A 127 -9.99 -1.44 15.43
CA GLY A 127 -9.45 -0.78 16.62
C GLY A 127 -8.99 0.65 16.33
N ASN A 128 -9.72 1.61 16.90
CA ASN A 128 -9.11 2.81 17.47
C ASN A 128 -8.20 2.38 18.63
#